data_AF-A0A2N0QVS4-F1
#
_entry.id   AF-A0A2N0QVS4-F1
#
_cell.length_a   1.000
_cell.length_b   1.000
_cell.length_c   1.000
_cell.angle_alpha   90.00
_cell.angle_beta   90.00
_cell.angle_gamma   90.00
#
_symmetry.space_group_name_H-M   'P 1'
#
loop_
_entity.id
_entity.type
_entity.pdbx_description
1 polymer ?
#
loop_
_entity_poly.entity_id
_entity_poly.type
_entity_poly.pdbx_seq_one_letter_code
_entity_poly.pdbx_strand_id
1 'polypeptide(L)'
;MVGRQMFALIDMRLRQAFPEHNNEPFGGRSVIMLGDFGQLPPVRDLSMYASTKRDELSDSGFAAYKQFKEAYKLNVVQRQSGNSKEQQDFRNILLRMRNGESTIDDWRTLVTRFEDNLSVAERNRFSGAMFILTKWADVNAVNIDQLRSLNVPVAKIQAIHTGGNEAKKADSDTAHGLEA
;
A
#
# COMPACT_ATOMS: atom_id res chain seq x y z
N MET A 1 4.39 2.86 2.29
CA MET A 1 3.72 4.13 2.64
C MET A 1 4.69 4.96 3.45
N VAL A 2 4.92 6.21 3.08
CA VAL A 2 5.91 7.08 3.74
C VAL A 2 5.20 8.00 4.71
N GLY A 3 5.59 7.95 5.98
CA GLY A 3 5.12 8.88 7.00
C GLY A 3 6.11 10.02 7.26
N ARG A 4 5.71 10.93 8.15
CA ARG A 4 6.44 12.17 8.43
C ARG A 4 7.86 11.92 8.95
N GLN A 5 8.07 10.98 9.86
CA GLN A 5 9.41 10.73 10.41
C GLN A 5 10.36 10.19 9.33
N MET A 6 9.90 9.22 8.53
CA MET A 6 10.69 8.69 7.42
C MET A 6 11.03 9.79 6.40
N PHE A 7 10.09 10.67 6.11
CA PHE A 7 10.32 11.78 5.18
C PHE A 7 11.34 12.80 5.71
N ALA A 8 11.30 13.09 7.01
CA ALA A 8 12.32 13.91 7.66
C ALA A 8 13.71 13.29 7.54
N LEU A 9 13.82 11.98 7.77
CA LEU A 9 15.09 11.27 7.63
C LEU A 9 15.63 11.32 6.20
N ILE A 10 14.76 11.22 5.19
CA ILE A 10 15.16 11.37 3.78
C ILE A 10 15.73 12.78 3.53
N ASP A 11 15.03 13.84 3.94
CA ASP A 11 15.51 15.23 3.83
C ASP A 11 16.86 15.42 4.53
N MET A 12 16.96 14.99 5.78
CA MET A 12 18.20 15.08 6.57
C MET A 12 19.37 14.35 5.92
N ARG A 13 19.15 13.12 5.44
CA ARG A 13 20.22 12.33 4.80
C ARG A 13 20.67 12.93 3.48
N LEU A 14 19.76 13.50 2.70
CA LEU A 14 20.15 14.19 1.46
C LEU A 14 20.97 15.45 1.75
N ARG A 15 20.60 16.26 2.75
CA ARG A 15 21.42 17.42 3.16
C ARG A 15 22.81 17.03 3.66
N GLN A 16 22.93 15.87 4.33
CA GLN A 16 24.23 15.33 4.76
C GLN A 16 25.06 14.82 3.59
N ALA A 17 24.45 14.17 2.61
CA ALA A 17 25.12 13.65 1.43
C ALA A 17 25.59 14.75 0.46
N PHE A 18 24.91 15.90 0.46
CA PHE A 18 25.21 17.07 -0.37
C PHE A 18 25.51 18.29 0.52
N PRO A 19 26.64 18.31 1.23
CA PRO A 19 26.95 19.33 2.24
C PRO A 19 27.02 20.76 1.68
N GLU A 20 27.34 20.92 0.39
CA GLU A 20 27.34 22.19 -0.33
C GLU A 20 25.93 22.81 -0.48
N HIS A 21 24.88 22.00 -0.32
CA HIS A 21 23.47 22.40 -0.36
C HIS A 21 22.72 22.05 0.95
N ASN A 22 23.42 21.95 2.08
CA ASN A 22 22.83 21.46 3.34
C ASN A 22 21.69 22.33 3.89
N ASN A 23 21.65 23.60 3.50
CA ASN A 23 20.65 24.60 3.88
C ASN A 23 19.41 24.55 2.98
N GLU A 24 19.49 23.85 1.85
CA GLU A 24 18.39 23.66 0.92
C GLU A 24 17.57 22.40 1.29
N PRO A 25 16.24 22.42 1.12
CA PRO A 25 15.43 21.21 1.21
C PRO A 25 16.00 20.11 0.32
N PHE A 26 16.08 18.89 0.87
CA PHE A 26 16.57 17.69 0.21
C PHE A 26 17.97 17.82 -0.39
N GLY A 27 18.85 18.67 0.17
CA GLY A 27 20.21 18.88 -0.37
C GLY A 27 20.19 19.44 -1.80
N GLY A 28 19.20 20.27 -2.12
CA GLY A 28 19.02 20.86 -3.45
C GLY A 28 18.61 19.84 -4.53
N ARG A 29 18.18 18.64 -4.14
CA ARG A 29 17.74 17.62 -5.11
C ARG A 29 16.27 17.82 -5.51
N SER A 30 15.98 17.56 -6.78
CA SER A 30 14.60 17.47 -7.25
C SER A 30 13.94 16.22 -6.67
N VAL A 31 12.75 16.38 -6.08
CA VAL A 31 11.97 15.29 -5.51
C VAL A 31 10.59 15.29 -6.18
N ILE A 32 10.17 14.13 -6.68
CA ILE A 32 8.84 13.92 -7.24
C ILE A 32 8.14 12.87 -6.37
N MET A 33 7.00 13.24 -5.79
CA MET A 33 6.17 12.33 -5.00
C MET A 33 5.00 11.81 -5.84
N LEU A 34 4.83 10.50 -5.87
CA LEU A 34 3.68 9.83 -6.48
C LEU A 34 2.99 8.95 -5.45
N GLY A 35 1.68 9.06 -5.35
CA GLY A 35 0.89 8.27 -4.43
C GLY A 35 -0.56 8.70 -4.39
N ASP A 36 -1.33 8.02 -3.55
CA ASP A 36 -2.74 8.30 -3.33
C ASP A 36 -3.05 8.29 -1.84
N PHE A 37 -3.30 9.47 -1.28
CA PHE A 37 -3.64 9.63 0.15
C PHE A 37 -5.01 9.07 0.52
N GLY A 38 -5.85 8.70 -0.46
CA GLY A 38 -7.10 7.98 -0.21
C GLY A 38 -6.91 6.47 0.00
N GLN A 39 -5.67 5.97 -0.06
CA GLN A 39 -5.34 4.58 0.24
C GLN A 39 -4.85 4.44 1.70
N LEU A 40 -4.24 3.31 2.01
CA LEU A 40 -3.78 3.00 3.36
C LEU A 40 -2.82 4.09 3.88
N PRO A 41 -2.86 4.41 5.19
CA PRO A 41 -1.94 5.34 5.82
C PRO A 41 -0.61 4.66 6.23
N PRO A 42 0.45 5.44 6.49
CA PRO A 42 1.71 4.90 7.01
C PRO A 42 1.52 4.04 8.28
N VAL A 43 2.25 2.92 8.35
CA VAL A 43 2.22 2.05 9.52
C VAL A 43 3.06 2.68 10.64
N ARG A 44 2.46 2.88 11.82
CA ARG A 44 3.10 3.45 13.03
C ARG A 44 3.70 4.87 12.85
N ASP A 45 3.36 5.55 11.77
CA ASP A 45 3.76 6.93 11.50
C ASP A 45 2.55 7.80 11.13
N LEU A 46 2.70 9.11 11.22
CA LEU A 46 1.67 10.05 10.80
C LEU A 46 1.74 10.25 9.27
N SER A 47 0.56 10.35 8.65
CA SER A 47 0.44 10.80 7.27
C SER A 47 1.07 12.20 7.09
N MET A 48 1.66 12.44 5.92
CA MET A 48 2.35 13.70 5.62
C MET A 48 1.46 14.94 5.72
N TYR A 49 0.16 14.80 5.48
CA TYR A 49 -0.83 15.89 5.56
C TYR A 49 -1.46 16.06 6.96
N ALA A 50 -1.13 15.21 7.94
CA ALA A 50 -1.69 15.32 9.28
C ALA A 50 -1.18 16.60 9.97
N SER A 51 -2.10 17.45 10.41
CA SER A 51 -1.81 18.74 11.05
C SER A 51 -1.42 18.63 12.53
N THR A 52 -1.58 17.44 13.13
CA THR A 52 -1.25 17.16 14.53
C THR A 52 0.25 17.27 14.76
N LYS A 53 0.67 18.02 15.78
CA LYS A 53 2.06 17.98 16.27
C LYS A 53 2.36 16.65 16.95
N ARG A 54 3.58 16.15 16.82
CA ARG A 54 3.97 14.88 17.45
C ARG A 54 5.30 14.98 18.18
N ASP A 55 6.36 15.19 17.42
CA ASP A 55 7.75 15.24 17.89
C ASP A 55 8.58 16.04 16.87
N GLU A 56 9.80 16.46 17.24
CA GLU A 56 10.65 17.32 16.42
C GLU A 56 10.99 16.71 15.05
N LEU A 57 11.23 15.39 14.99
CA LEU A 57 11.55 14.71 13.75
C LEU A 57 10.32 14.67 12.83
N SER A 58 9.18 14.28 13.37
CA SER A 58 7.89 14.29 12.66
C SER A 58 7.51 15.70 12.18
N ASP A 59 7.69 16.72 13.01
CA ASP A 59 7.41 18.13 12.69
C ASP A 59 8.35 18.67 11.60
N SER A 60 9.62 18.24 11.59
CA SER A 60 10.56 18.52 10.50
C SER A 60 10.11 17.88 9.18
N GLY A 61 9.62 16.64 9.21
CA GLY A 61 9.07 15.97 8.03
C GLY A 61 7.86 16.67 7.44
N PHE A 62 6.98 17.23 8.29
CA PHE A 62 5.88 18.08 7.85
C PHE A 62 6.36 19.38 7.22
N ALA A 63 7.39 20.02 7.80
CA ALA A 63 8.00 21.22 7.24
C ALA A 63 8.64 20.96 5.87
N ALA A 64 9.30 19.81 5.69
CA ALA A 64 9.83 19.37 4.40
C ALA A 64 8.71 19.11 3.38
N TYR A 65 7.62 18.44 3.80
CA TYR A 65 6.45 18.21 2.94
C TYR A 65 5.78 19.51 2.49
N LYS A 66 5.75 20.54 3.35
CA LYS A 66 5.24 21.87 2.99
C LYS A 66 6.09 22.63 1.97
N GLN A 67 7.29 22.16 1.62
CA GLN A 67 8.11 22.78 0.57
C GLN A 67 7.54 22.51 -0.82
N PHE A 68 6.76 21.43 -1.00
CA PHE A 68 6.09 21.13 -2.26
C PHE A 68 4.94 22.12 -2.48
N LYS A 69 5.07 22.95 -3.52
CA LYS A 69 4.09 23.97 -3.88
C LYS A 69 3.22 23.58 -5.08
N GLU A 70 3.66 22.59 -5.84
CA GLU A 70 2.95 22.08 -7.00
C GLU A 70 2.35 20.71 -6.70
N ALA A 71 1.11 20.51 -7.12
CA ALA A 71 0.42 19.24 -7.04
C ALA A 71 -0.37 19.00 -8.33
N TYR A 72 -0.13 17.86 -8.96
CA TYR A 72 -0.82 17.45 -10.19
C TYR A 72 -1.76 16.30 -9.87
N LYS A 73 -3.07 16.50 -10.10
CA LYS A 73 -4.09 15.48 -9.86
C LYS A 73 -4.44 14.78 -11.17
N LEU A 74 -4.15 13.50 -11.27
CA LEU A 74 -4.66 12.65 -12.34
C LEU A 74 -6.16 12.39 -12.11
N ASN A 75 -6.98 12.59 -13.13
CA ASN A 75 -8.45 12.52 -13.04
C ASN A 75 -9.08 11.39 -13.87
N VAL A 76 -8.30 10.63 -14.64
CA VAL A 76 -8.79 9.51 -15.46
C VAL A 76 -8.42 8.18 -14.82
N VAL A 77 -9.43 7.36 -14.50
CA VAL A 77 -9.26 6.01 -13.96
C VAL A 77 -9.08 5.01 -15.10
N GLN A 78 -7.88 4.43 -15.21
CA GLN A 78 -7.55 3.47 -16.28
C GLN A 78 -7.90 2.02 -15.92
N ARG A 79 -7.93 1.64 -14.64
CA ARG A 79 -8.16 0.25 -14.19
C ARG A 79 -9.59 -0.22 -14.46
N GLN A 80 -10.57 0.63 -14.22
CA GLN A 80 -11.98 0.38 -14.51
C GLN A 80 -12.44 1.21 -15.72
N SER A 81 -11.65 1.31 -16.79
CA SER A 81 -11.84 2.25 -17.91
C SER A 81 -13.04 1.95 -18.82
N GLY A 82 -13.62 0.75 -18.75
CA GLY A 82 -14.73 0.40 -19.63
C GLY A 82 -16.00 1.24 -19.39
N ASN A 83 -16.80 1.37 -20.46
CA ASN A 83 -17.91 2.32 -20.53
C ASN A 83 -19.29 1.69 -20.27
N SER A 84 -19.35 0.42 -19.88
CA SER A 84 -20.61 -0.20 -19.44
C SER A 84 -21.19 0.52 -18.22
N LYS A 85 -22.51 0.51 -18.08
CA LYS A 85 -23.20 1.15 -16.95
C LYS A 85 -22.68 0.61 -15.61
N GLU A 86 -22.47 -0.70 -15.55
CA GLU A 86 -21.96 -1.42 -14.39
C GLU A 86 -20.54 -0.96 -14.01
N GLN A 87 -19.64 -0.79 -14.99
CA GLN A 87 -18.28 -0.31 -14.72
C GLN A 87 -18.24 1.16 -14.31
N GLN A 88 -19.08 2.00 -14.91
CA GLN A 88 -19.22 3.40 -14.51
C GLN A 88 -19.74 3.51 -13.08
N ASP A 89 -20.77 2.73 -12.73
CA ASP A 89 -21.35 2.73 -11.39
C ASP A 89 -20.34 2.23 -10.35
N PHE A 90 -19.63 1.15 -10.65
CA PHE A 90 -18.57 0.65 -9.76
C PHE A 90 -17.43 1.68 -9.59
N ARG A 91 -16.99 2.33 -10.67
CA ARG A 91 -15.99 3.40 -10.60
C ARG A 91 -16.46 4.56 -9.71
N ASN A 92 -17.73 4.95 -9.82
CA ASN A 92 -18.31 6.01 -9.01
C ASN A 92 -18.41 5.64 -7.53
N ILE A 93 -18.76 4.38 -7.21
CA ILE A 93 -18.73 3.85 -5.84
C ILE A 93 -17.32 3.96 -5.25
N LEU A 94 -16.29 3.53 -5.99
CA LEU A 94 -14.90 3.59 -5.54
C LEU A 94 -14.43 5.03 -5.28
N LEU A 95 -14.82 5.98 -6.12
CA LEU A 95 -14.47 7.40 -5.94
C LEU A 95 -15.12 8.01 -4.69
N ARG A 96 -16.40 7.69 -4.42
CA ARG A 96 -17.08 8.11 -3.18
C ARG A 96 -16.45 7.48 -1.95
N MET A 97 -16.18 6.17 -2.01
CA MET A 97 -15.53 5.44 -0.92
C MET A 97 -14.17 6.04 -0.56
N ARG A 98 -13.37 6.39 -1.58
CA ARG A 98 -12.06 7.05 -1.41
C ARG A 98 -12.15 8.35 -0.60
N ASN A 99 -13.23 9.11 -0.74
CA ASN A 99 -13.41 10.39 -0.07
C ASN A 99 -14.19 10.29 1.25
N GLY A 100 -14.67 9.10 1.63
CA GLY A 100 -15.57 8.94 2.77
C GLY A 100 -17.01 9.40 2.50
N GLU A 101 -17.42 9.46 1.23
CA GLU A 101 -18.73 9.95 0.76
C GLU A 101 -19.67 8.79 0.37
N SER A 102 -19.44 7.58 0.90
CA SER A 102 -20.23 6.40 0.60
C SER A 102 -21.70 6.59 1.00
N THR A 103 -22.60 6.12 0.15
CA THR A 103 -24.06 6.20 0.34
C THR A 103 -24.65 4.84 0.73
N ILE A 104 -25.92 4.85 1.17
CA ILE A 104 -26.67 3.60 1.43
C ILE A 104 -26.83 2.78 0.14
N ASP A 105 -27.00 3.42 -1.02
CA ASP A 105 -27.15 2.71 -2.29
C ASP A 105 -25.84 2.06 -2.76
N ASP A 106 -24.70 2.68 -2.45
CA ASP A 106 -23.38 2.07 -2.64
C ASP A 106 -23.26 0.79 -1.83
N TRP A 107 -23.64 0.87 -0.54
CA TRP A 107 -23.64 -0.29 0.35
C TRP A 107 -24.58 -1.39 -0.16
N ARG A 108 -25.83 -1.06 -0.54
CA ARG A 108 -26.79 -2.02 -1.11
C ARG A 108 -26.20 -2.72 -2.34
N THR A 109 -25.56 -1.96 -3.22
CA THR A 109 -24.90 -2.51 -4.42
C THR A 109 -23.78 -3.48 -4.05
N LEU A 110 -22.90 -3.10 -3.11
CA LEU A 110 -21.77 -3.94 -2.70
C LEU A 110 -22.21 -5.21 -1.96
N VAL A 111 -23.28 -5.16 -1.17
CA VAL A 111 -23.84 -6.34 -0.47
C VAL A 111 -24.30 -7.41 -1.45
N THR A 112 -24.79 -7.04 -2.64
CA THR A 112 -25.14 -8.04 -3.68
C THR A 112 -23.94 -8.88 -4.12
N ARG A 113 -22.72 -8.44 -3.82
CA ARG A 113 -21.48 -9.13 -4.19
C ARG A 113 -20.90 -9.99 -3.06
N PHE A 114 -21.56 -10.05 -1.90
CA PHE A 114 -21.21 -11.01 -0.85
C PHE A 114 -21.44 -12.43 -1.33
N GLU A 115 -20.56 -13.35 -0.96
CA GLU A 115 -20.57 -14.72 -1.44
C GLU A 115 -21.92 -15.41 -1.26
N ASP A 116 -22.57 -15.21 -0.10
CA ASP A 116 -23.89 -15.77 0.23
C ASP A 116 -25.02 -15.30 -0.71
N ASN A 117 -24.83 -14.14 -1.34
CA ASN A 117 -25.79 -13.55 -2.27
C ASN A 117 -25.50 -13.92 -3.74
N LEU A 118 -24.40 -14.63 -4.02
CA LEU A 118 -24.00 -15.02 -5.36
C LEU A 118 -24.54 -16.39 -5.75
N SER A 119 -24.96 -16.51 -7.01
CA SER A 119 -25.32 -17.81 -7.59
C SER A 119 -24.11 -18.77 -7.61
N VAL A 120 -24.36 -20.08 -7.63
CA VAL A 120 -23.29 -21.09 -7.77
C VAL A 120 -22.47 -20.84 -9.04
N ALA A 121 -23.14 -20.50 -10.14
CA ALA A 121 -22.48 -20.18 -11.40
C ALA A 121 -21.53 -18.99 -11.28
N GLU A 122 -21.94 -17.92 -10.59
CA GLU A 122 -21.07 -16.77 -10.35
C GLU A 122 -19.91 -17.10 -9.42
N ARG A 123 -20.14 -17.82 -8.32
CA ARG A 123 -19.07 -18.23 -7.39
C ARG A 123 -17.99 -19.03 -8.12
N ASN A 124 -18.40 -19.94 -9.00
CA ASN A 124 -17.47 -20.74 -9.80
C ASN A 124 -16.59 -19.90 -10.73
N ARG A 125 -17.04 -18.71 -11.18
CA ARG A 125 -16.22 -17.78 -11.98
C ARG A 125 -15.05 -17.19 -11.20
N PHE A 126 -15.10 -17.21 -9.87
CA PHE A 126 -14.05 -16.72 -8.98
C PHE A 126 -13.20 -17.84 -8.38
N SER A 127 -13.35 -19.08 -8.84
CA SER A 127 -12.58 -20.23 -8.32
C SER A 127 -11.06 -20.04 -8.38
N GLY A 128 -10.56 -19.31 -9.38
CA GLY A 128 -9.13 -18.94 -9.51
C GLY A 128 -8.80 -17.50 -9.13
N ALA A 129 -9.68 -16.80 -8.41
CA ALA A 129 -9.47 -15.41 -8.04
C ALA A 129 -8.43 -15.27 -6.92
N MET A 130 -7.74 -14.12 -6.89
CA MET A 130 -6.86 -13.77 -5.79
C MET A 130 -7.67 -13.28 -4.58
N PHE A 131 -7.33 -13.78 -3.40
CA PHE A 131 -7.90 -13.32 -2.13
C PHE A 131 -7.07 -12.17 -1.57
N ILE A 132 -7.74 -11.13 -1.08
CA ILE A 132 -7.11 -10.02 -0.34
C ILE A 132 -7.58 -10.13 1.10
N LEU A 133 -6.63 -10.31 2.02
CA LEU A 133 -6.88 -10.50 3.45
C LEU A 133 -6.09 -9.48 4.26
N THR A 134 -6.52 -9.23 5.50
CA THR A 134 -5.99 -8.13 6.32
C THR A 134 -4.77 -8.52 7.16
N LYS A 135 -4.56 -9.83 7.40
CA LYS A 135 -3.48 -10.33 8.26
C LYS A 135 -2.65 -11.39 7.54
N TRP A 136 -1.35 -11.38 7.80
CA TRP A 136 -0.41 -12.37 7.27
C TRP A 136 -0.75 -13.81 7.67
N ALA A 137 -1.24 -14.03 8.90
CA ALA A 137 -1.66 -15.36 9.33
C ALA A 137 -2.79 -15.93 8.44
N ASP A 138 -3.77 -15.10 8.08
CA ASP A 138 -4.90 -15.50 7.23
C ASP A 138 -4.43 -15.73 5.79
N VAL A 139 -3.55 -14.86 5.27
CA VAL A 139 -2.90 -15.02 3.95
C VAL A 139 -2.14 -16.34 3.89
N ASN A 140 -1.31 -16.64 4.90
CA ASN A 140 -0.52 -17.86 4.95
C ASN A 140 -1.39 -19.10 5.04
N ALA A 141 -2.45 -19.07 5.87
CA ALA A 141 -3.39 -20.18 5.98
C ALA A 141 -4.05 -20.49 4.62
N VAL A 142 -4.63 -19.49 3.97
CA VAL A 142 -5.29 -19.66 2.66
C VAL A 142 -4.30 -20.12 1.59
N ASN A 143 -3.11 -19.53 1.52
CA ASN A 143 -2.11 -19.92 0.53
C ASN A 143 -1.63 -21.37 0.72
N ILE A 144 -1.41 -21.80 1.97
CA ILE A 144 -1.00 -23.18 2.27
C ILE A 144 -2.12 -24.16 1.95
N ASP A 145 -3.37 -23.84 2.28
CA ASP A 145 -4.51 -24.71 1.98
C ASP A 145 -4.73 -24.84 0.47
N GLN A 146 -4.57 -23.75 -0.28
CA GLN A 146 -4.62 -23.79 -1.75
C GLN A 146 -3.44 -24.54 -2.37
N LEU A 147 -2.22 -24.40 -1.83
CA LEU A 147 -1.07 -25.19 -2.30
C LEU A 147 -1.28 -26.69 -2.06
N ARG A 148 -1.83 -27.07 -0.90
CA ARG A 148 -2.14 -28.46 -0.56
C ARG A 148 -3.25 -29.04 -1.45
N SER A 149 -4.26 -28.24 -1.78
CA SER A 149 -5.41 -28.67 -2.59
C SER A 149 -5.02 -29.07 -4.02
N LEU A 150 -3.90 -28.55 -4.53
CA LEU A 150 -3.36 -28.95 -5.84
C LEU A 150 -3.01 -30.44 -5.92
N ASN A 151 -2.69 -31.08 -4.78
CA ASN A 151 -2.39 -32.51 -4.68
C ASN A 151 -1.33 -33.00 -5.71
N VAL A 152 -0.29 -32.19 -5.91
CA VAL A 152 0.86 -32.48 -6.78
C VAL A 152 2.16 -32.39 -6.00
N PRO A 153 3.26 -33.00 -6.48
CA PRO A 153 4.57 -32.85 -5.85
C PRO A 153 4.97 -31.37 -5.72
N VAL A 154 5.40 -30.97 -4.52
CA VAL A 154 5.83 -29.60 -4.22
C VAL A 154 7.36 -29.53 -4.23
N ALA A 155 7.92 -28.64 -5.05
CA ALA A 155 9.34 -28.34 -5.02
C ALA A 155 9.65 -27.36 -3.90
N LYS A 156 10.53 -27.73 -2.97
CA LYS A 156 11.02 -26.81 -1.93
C LYS A 156 12.21 -26.02 -2.48
N ILE A 157 12.04 -24.70 -2.57
CA ILE A 157 13.13 -23.79 -2.93
C ILE A 157 13.69 -23.22 -1.63
N GLN A 158 14.96 -23.49 -1.36
CA GLN A 158 15.64 -22.99 -0.16
C GLN A 158 16.39 -21.69 -0.51
N ALA A 159 16.21 -20.65 0.29
CA ALA A 159 16.96 -19.42 0.14
C ALA A 159 18.46 -19.64 0.42
N ILE A 160 19.32 -18.95 -0.34
CA ILE A 160 20.77 -18.92 -0.10
C ILE A 160 21.13 -17.50 0.33
N HIS A 161 21.62 -17.37 1.55
CA HIS A 161 21.97 -16.08 2.16
C HIS A 161 23.46 -15.82 2.03
N THR A 162 23.86 -14.68 1.46
CA THR A 162 25.28 -14.31 1.24
C THR A 162 25.92 -13.57 2.42
N GLY A 163 25.13 -13.14 3.42
CA GLY A 163 25.59 -12.40 4.60
C GLY A 163 26.07 -13.25 5.79
N GLY A 164 26.41 -14.53 5.57
CA GLY A 164 26.86 -15.44 6.61
C GLY A 164 25.77 -15.86 7.62
N ASN A 165 26.18 -16.32 8.80
CA ASN A 165 25.28 -16.90 9.81
C ASN A 165 24.26 -15.90 10.40
N GLU A 166 24.55 -14.60 10.38
CA GLU A 166 23.62 -13.59 10.88
C GLU A 166 22.46 -13.36 9.92
N ALA A 167 22.74 -13.27 8.61
CA ALA A 167 21.69 -13.16 7.59
C ALA A 167 20.74 -14.37 7.61
N LYS A 168 21.28 -15.58 7.86
CA LYS A 168 20.48 -16.80 8.02
C LYS A 168 19.63 -16.83 9.30
N LYS A 169 19.84 -15.93 10.27
CA LYS A 169 19.05 -15.88 11.51
C LYS A 169 18.12 -14.68 11.58
N ALA A 170 18.16 -13.81 10.58
CA ALA A 170 17.28 -12.66 10.49
C ALA A 170 15.82 -13.12 10.41
N ASP A 171 14.95 -12.46 11.15
CA ASP A 171 13.51 -12.66 10.98
C ASP A 171 13.03 -12.12 9.62
N SER A 172 11.84 -12.53 9.20
CA SER A 172 11.28 -12.11 7.91
C SER A 172 11.11 -10.60 7.82
N ASP A 173 10.87 -9.89 8.93
CA ASP A 173 10.70 -8.44 8.93
C ASP A 173 12.03 -7.74 8.58
N THR A 174 13.13 -8.20 9.16
CA THR A 174 14.50 -7.74 8.89
C THR A 174 14.96 -8.15 7.50
N ALA A 175 14.54 -9.33 7.04
CA ALA A 175 14.89 -9.88 5.73
C ALA A 175 13.90 -9.50 4.61
N HIS A 176 13.02 -8.51 4.85
CA HIS A 176 12.06 -7.98 3.86
C HIS A 176 11.16 -9.05 3.21
N GLY A 177 10.69 -10.01 4.00
CA GLY A 177 9.82 -11.10 3.58
C GLY A 177 10.56 -12.35 3.09
N LEU A 178 11.89 -12.38 3.15
CA LEU A 178 12.66 -13.60 2.94
C LEU A 178 12.69 -14.40 4.24
N GLU A 179 12.20 -15.63 4.19
CA GLU A 179 12.35 -16.57 5.31
C GLU A 179 13.78 -17.16 5.32
N ALA A 180 14.35 -17.24 6.52
CA ALA A 180 15.68 -17.75 6.80
C ALA A 180 15.82 -19.27 6.59
#